data_AF-A0A3R5Q6D3-F1
#
_entry.id   AF-A0A3R5Q6D3-F1
#
_cell.length_a   1.000
_cell.length_b   1.000
_cell.length_c   1.000
_cell.angle_alpha   90.00
_cell.angle_beta   90.00
_cell.angle_gamma   90.00
#
_symmetry.space_group_name_H-M   'P 1'
#
loop_
_entity.id
_entity.type
_entity.pdbx_description
1 polymer ?
#
loop_
_entity_poly.entity_id
_entity_poly.type
_entity_poly.pdbx_seq_one_letter_code
_entity_poly.pdbx_strand_id
1 'polypeptide(L)'
;MDVIYQPLSRKIGSTNFQKMVEIYGMDSRPLSPSTVELIEHIWKEATGEIEQVISVPLQSIKLEQIEKAEAILLKIKDCKDDLKVEQLFKEFNETLPHKNKTQPVRSQRRSWLSKKQDICQMIKDMVAVSESTNWSTRSSTEAKYKALRCRLDGLQITDTEYKQINEHIIQSLKQGSPEISISNVFCVHRQVEEDNFRKDLRPQKLLFHASKVQNFVGILSR
;
A
#
# COMPACT_ATOMS: atom_id res chain seq x y z
N MET A 1 -11.19 -33.24 21.37
CA MET A 1 -12.05 -32.07 21.63
C MET A 1 -11.34 -30.88 21.04
N ASP A 2 -11.67 -30.53 19.80
CA ASP A 2 -11.04 -29.41 19.12
C ASP A 2 -11.57 -28.12 19.74
N VAL A 3 -10.66 -27.37 20.37
CA VAL A 3 -10.95 -26.04 20.90
C VAL A 3 -11.11 -25.13 19.68
N ILE A 4 -12.36 -24.93 19.27
CA ILE A 4 -12.73 -23.92 18.27
C ILE A 4 -12.36 -22.56 18.88
N TYR A 5 -11.24 -22.01 18.45
CA TYR A 5 -10.79 -20.67 18.83
C TYR A 5 -11.80 -19.66 18.27
N GLN A 6 -12.78 -19.27 19.07
CA GLN A 6 -13.70 -18.20 18.69
C GLN A 6 -12.92 -16.88 18.63
N PRO A 7 -12.91 -16.17 17.49
CA PRO A 7 -12.13 -14.96 17.36
C PRO A 7 -12.71 -13.84 18.22
N LEU A 8 -11.84 -13.13 18.93
CA LEU A 8 -12.21 -11.92 19.68
C LEU A 8 -12.82 -10.89 18.72
N SER A 9 -14.11 -10.62 18.86
CA SER A 9 -14.81 -9.55 18.14
C SER A 9 -14.12 -8.20 18.41
N ARG A 10 -14.20 -7.24 17.47
CA ARG A 10 -13.76 -5.83 17.67
C ARG A 10 -14.37 -5.17 18.92
N LYS A 11 -15.40 -5.80 19.49
CA LYS A 11 -16.10 -5.39 20.72
C LYS A 11 -15.46 -5.91 22.01
N ILE A 12 -14.33 -6.63 21.94
CA ILE A 12 -13.71 -7.25 23.11
C ILE A 12 -12.30 -6.67 23.31
N GLY A 13 -12.03 -6.25 24.55
CA GLY A 13 -10.75 -5.64 24.95
C GLY A 13 -10.77 -4.12 24.96
N SER A 14 -9.87 -3.51 25.73
CA SER A 14 -9.66 -2.06 25.74
C SER A 14 -8.93 -1.62 24.47
N THR A 15 -9.06 -0.35 24.10
CA THR A 15 -8.31 0.23 22.96
C THR A 15 -6.81 0.01 23.09
N ASN A 16 -6.26 0.07 24.31
CA ASN A 16 -4.84 -0.21 24.56
C ASN A 16 -4.48 -1.68 24.31
N PHE A 17 -5.38 -2.62 24.63
CA PHE A 17 -5.18 -4.03 24.35
C PHE A 17 -5.24 -4.31 22.84
N GLN A 18 -6.18 -3.69 22.12
CA GLN A 18 -6.27 -3.78 20.66
C GLN A 18 -4.99 -3.26 19.99
N LYS A 19 -4.48 -2.10 20.45
CA LYS A 19 -3.18 -1.55 20.04
C LYS A 19 -2.02 -2.52 20.27
N MET A 20 -1.95 -3.13 21.46
CA MET A 20 -0.93 -4.14 21.74
C MET A 20 -1.04 -5.35 20.81
N VAL A 21 -2.25 -5.87 20.61
CA VAL A 21 -2.46 -7.04 19.74
C VAL A 21 -2.03 -6.76 18.30
N GLU A 22 -2.30 -5.56 17.78
CA GLU A 22 -1.87 -5.13 16.44
C GLU A 22 -0.36 -4.87 16.36
N ILE A 23 0.22 -4.12 17.30
CA ILE A 23 1.65 -3.78 17.33
C ILE A 23 2.53 -5.03 17.47
N TYR A 24 2.14 -5.96 18.34
CA TYR A 24 2.90 -7.17 18.61
C TYR A 24 2.52 -8.34 17.70
N GLY A 25 1.60 -8.12 16.74
CA GLY A 25 1.15 -9.16 15.80
C GLY A 25 0.58 -10.39 16.51
N MET A 26 -0.03 -10.20 17.68
CA MET A 26 -0.58 -11.29 18.51
C MET A 26 -1.95 -11.76 18.01
N ASP A 27 -2.51 -11.13 16.97
CA ASP A 27 -3.74 -11.60 16.33
C ASP A 27 -3.41 -12.81 15.45
N SER A 28 -3.37 -14.00 16.05
CA SER A 28 -3.09 -15.28 15.38
C SER A 28 -4.31 -15.80 14.61
N ARG A 29 -5.12 -14.92 14.02
CA ARG A 29 -6.28 -15.33 13.22
C ARG A 29 -5.79 -15.82 11.86
N PRO A 30 -6.28 -16.98 11.38
CA PRO A 30 -6.07 -17.35 9.99
C PRO A 30 -6.73 -16.30 9.10
N LEU A 31 -6.01 -15.85 8.07
CA LEU A 31 -6.54 -14.95 7.06
C LEU A 31 -7.66 -15.65 6.30
N SER A 32 -8.76 -14.94 6.01
CA SER A 32 -9.81 -15.49 5.16
C SER A 32 -9.27 -15.70 3.73
N PRO A 33 -9.84 -16.64 2.96
CA PRO A 33 -9.42 -16.87 1.57
C PRO A 33 -9.51 -15.60 0.71
N SER A 34 -10.56 -14.80 0.87
CA SER A 34 -10.73 -13.54 0.14
C SER A 34 -9.69 -12.48 0.52
N THR A 35 -9.28 -12.43 1.79
CA THR A 35 -8.21 -11.53 2.24
C THR A 35 -6.87 -11.99 1.69
N VAL A 36 -6.57 -13.28 1.70
CA VAL A 36 -5.36 -13.86 1.08
C VAL A 36 -5.30 -13.51 -0.41
N GLU A 37 -6.38 -13.73 -1.14
CA GLU A 37 -6.48 -13.41 -2.57
C GLU A 37 -6.24 -11.93 -2.84
N LEU A 38 -6.88 -11.04 -2.06
CA LEU A 38 -6.68 -9.60 -2.17
C LEU A 38 -5.20 -9.22 -1.97
N ILE A 39 -4.58 -9.73 -0.91
CA ILE A 39 -3.17 -9.44 -0.58
C ILE A 39 -2.27 -9.91 -1.72
N GLU A 40 -2.40 -11.17 -2.14
CA GLU A 40 -1.58 -11.70 -3.23
C GLU A 40 -1.78 -10.91 -4.52
N HIS A 41 -3.01 -10.49 -4.83
CA HIS A 41 -3.31 -9.69 -6.00
C HIS A 41 -2.66 -8.31 -5.96
N ILE A 42 -2.86 -7.52 -4.90
CA ILE A 42 -2.30 -6.16 -4.83
C ILE A 42 -0.76 -6.18 -4.81
N TRP A 43 -0.15 -7.18 -4.16
CA TRP A 43 1.30 -7.34 -4.12
C TRP A 43 1.86 -7.73 -5.48
N LYS A 44 1.18 -8.61 -6.21
CA LYS A 44 1.54 -8.98 -7.58
C LYS A 44 1.47 -7.79 -8.52
N GLU A 45 0.40 -7.00 -8.47
CA GLU A 45 0.23 -5.82 -9.33
C GLU A 45 1.28 -4.74 -9.03
N ALA A 46 1.53 -4.45 -7.75
CA ALA A 46 2.56 -3.49 -7.34
C ALA A 46 3.96 -3.94 -7.77
N THR A 47 4.28 -5.22 -7.56
CA THR A 47 5.58 -5.80 -7.95
C THR A 47 5.76 -5.73 -9.47
N GLY A 48 4.72 -6.11 -10.21
CA GLY A 48 4.70 -6.06 -11.67
C GLY A 48 4.89 -4.65 -12.23
N GLU A 49 4.30 -3.62 -11.60
CA GLU A 49 4.53 -2.23 -12.01
C GLU A 49 6.02 -1.86 -11.86
N ILE A 50 6.64 -2.17 -10.73
CA ILE A 50 8.04 -1.82 -10.51
C ILE A 50 8.96 -2.58 -11.47
N GLU A 51 8.70 -3.86 -11.70
CA GLU A 51 9.46 -4.68 -12.65
C GLU A 51 9.36 -4.17 -14.10
N GLN A 52 8.30 -3.45 -14.46
CA GLN A 52 8.20 -2.77 -15.76
C GLN A 52 9.06 -1.52 -15.83
N VAL A 53 9.39 -0.90 -14.70
CA VAL A 53 10.10 0.38 -14.61
C VAL A 53 11.61 0.20 -14.38
N ILE A 54 12.00 -0.77 -13.56
CA ILE A 54 13.37 -1.04 -13.13
C ILE A 54 14.03 -2.09 -14.04
N SER A 55 15.32 -1.92 -14.34
CA SER A 55 16.10 -2.80 -15.22
C SER A 55 16.73 -4.00 -14.50
N VAL A 56 16.72 -4.01 -13.18
CA VAL A 56 17.30 -5.05 -12.32
C VAL A 56 16.21 -5.75 -11.51
N PRO A 57 16.41 -7.01 -11.10
CA PRO A 57 15.47 -7.70 -10.21
C PRO A 57 15.30 -6.93 -8.89
N LEU A 58 14.09 -6.84 -8.37
CA LEU A 58 13.82 -6.15 -7.10
C LEU A 58 14.65 -6.70 -5.94
N GLN A 59 14.90 -8.00 -5.92
CA GLN A 59 15.63 -8.70 -4.87
C GLN A 59 17.12 -8.32 -4.82
N SER A 60 17.67 -7.72 -5.88
CA SER A 60 19.06 -7.26 -5.88
C SER A 60 19.23 -5.82 -5.38
N ILE A 61 18.12 -5.09 -5.18
CA ILE A 61 18.12 -3.70 -4.76
C ILE A 61 18.24 -3.64 -3.23
N LYS A 62 19.32 -3.03 -2.75
CA LYS A 62 19.54 -2.84 -1.30
C LYS A 62 18.85 -1.57 -0.80
N LEU A 63 18.49 -1.56 0.49
CA LEU A 63 17.90 -0.40 1.15
C LEU A 63 18.79 0.86 1.01
N GLU A 64 20.10 0.73 1.20
CA GLU A 64 21.07 1.82 1.04
C GLU A 64 21.04 2.45 -0.37
N GLN A 65 20.80 1.64 -1.41
CA GLN A 65 20.69 2.15 -2.78
C GLN A 65 19.43 3.01 -2.95
N ILE A 66 18.32 2.62 -2.33
CA ILE A 66 17.07 3.38 -2.35
C ILE A 66 17.23 4.70 -1.59
N GLU A 67 17.84 4.67 -0.40
CA GLU A 67 18.12 5.89 0.37
C GLU A 67 19.01 6.88 -0.40
N LYS A 68 20.06 6.36 -1.05
CA LYS A 68 20.91 7.17 -1.94
C LYS A 68 20.11 7.74 -3.11
N ALA A 69 19.26 6.94 -3.76
CA ALA A 69 18.44 7.38 -4.88
C ALA A 69 17.49 8.52 -4.47
N GLU A 70 16.85 8.42 -3.31
CA GLU A 70 15.99 9.48 -2.76
C GLU A 70 16.75 10.77 -2.44
N ALA A 71 17.94 10.65 -1.85
CA ALA A 71 18.81 11.80 -1.60
C ALA A 71 19.17 12.52 -2.91
N ILE A 72 19.41 11.79 -4.00
CA ILE A 72 19.65 12.37 -5.32
C ILE A 72 18.39 13.06 -5.85
N LEU A 73 17.21 12.46 -5.72
CA LEU A 73 15.93 13.08 -6.13
C LEU A 73 15.70 14.40 -5.38
N LEU A 74 16.03 14.47 -4.10
CA LEU A 74 15.96 15.71 -3.31
C LEU A 74 16.93 16.77 -3.85
N LYS A 75 18.18 16.38 -4.16
CA LYS A 75 19.15 17.29 -4.80
C LYS A 75 18.62 17.82 -6.14
N ILE A 76 17.99 16.99 -6.98
CA ILE A 76 17.41 17.42 -8.26
C ILE A 76 16.27 18.42 -8.05
N LYS A 77 15.43 18.21 -7.03
CA LYS A 77 14.32 19.11 -6.67
C LYS A 77 14.80 20.52 -6.33
N ASP A 78 15.90 20.61 -5.58
CA ASP A 78 16.41 21.89 -5.08
C ASP A 78 17.42 22.56 -6.03
N CYS A 79 17.89 21.83 -7.05
CA CYS A 79 18.89 22.33 -8.00
C CYS A 79 18.27 23.20 -9.11
N LYS A 80 18.83 24.40 -9.30
CA LYS A 80 18.41 25.37 -10.33
C LYS A 80 19.26 25.31 -11.61
N ASP A 81 20.45 24.72 -11.53
CA ASP A 81 21.41 24.61 -12.62
C ASP A 81 21.13 23.35 -13.45
N ASP A 82 20.82 23.52 -14.73
CA ASP A 82 20.44 22.43 -15.62
C ASP A 82 21.61 21.47 -15.93
N LEU A 83 22.87 21.94 -15.96
CA LEU A 83 24.03 21.08 -16.17
C LEU A 83 24.24 20.14 -14.98
N LYS A 84 24.11 20.69 -13.77
CA LYS A 84 24.20 19.91 -12.54
C LYS A 84 23.03 18.94 -12.38
N VAL A 85 21.83 19.33 -12.80
CA VAL A 85 20.67 18.44 -12.86
C VAL A 85 20.92 17.26 -13.79
N GLU A 86 21.53 17.47 -14.96
CA GLU A 86 21.86 16.39 -15.89
C GLU A 86 22.83 15.37 -15.26
N GLN A 87 23.83 15.84 -14.51
CA GLN A 87 24.74 14.96 -13.77
C GLN A 87 24.02 14.15 -12.69
N LEU A 88 23.14 14.79 -11.92
CA LEU A 88 22.33 14.11 -10.90
C LEU A 88 21.38 13.08 -11.52
N PHE A 89 20.85 13.32 -12.72
CA PHE A 89 20.06 12.32 -13.44
C PHE A 89 20.86 11.08 -13.82
N LYS A 90 22.13 11.25 -14.24
CA LYS A 90 23.02 10.12 -14.52
C LYS A 90 23.30 9.34 -13.24
N GLU A 91 23.66 10.04 -12.17
CA GLU A 91 23.91 9.44 -10.85
C GLU A 91 22.68 8.67 -10.32
N PHE A 92 21.47 9.21 -10.51
CA PHE A 92 20.23 8.55 -10.14
C PHE A 92 20.01 7.24 -10.91
N ASN A 93 20.19 7.26 -12.24
CA ASN A 93 20.00 6.08 -13.09
C ASN A 93 21.11 5.01 -12.89
N GLU A 94 22.28 5.39 -12.41
CA GLU A 94 23.33 4.46 -11.99
C GLU A 94 23.01 3.83 -10.64
N THR A 95 22.49 4.63 -9.70
CA THR A 95 22.14 4.18 -8.35
C THR A 95 20.93 3.25 -8.37
N LEU A 96 19.90 3.61 -9.14
CA LEU A 96 18.68 2.82 -9.33
C LEU A 96 18.44 2.62 -10.84
N PRO A 97 18.91 1.49 -11.42
CA PRO A 97 18.84 1.26 -12.87
C PRO A 97 17.41 1.18 -13.39
N HIS A 98 17.00 2.16 -14.20
CA HIS A 98 15.69 2.19 -14.85
C HIS A 98 15.74 1.67 -16.28
N LYS A 99 14.64 1.08 -16.78
CA LYS A 99 14.51 0.69 -18.20
C LYS A 99 14.44 1.92 -19.09
N ASN A 100 13.63 2.90 -18.68
CA ASN A 100 13.56 4.19 -19.31
C ASN A 100 14.50 5.19 -18.61
N LYS A 101 15.58 5.55 -19.30
CA LYS A 101 16.60 6.51 -18.81
C LYS A 101 16.40 7.93 -19.35
N THR A 102 15.30 8.17 -20.07
CA THR A 102 15.02 9.48 -20.68
C THR A 102 14.77 10.52 -19.59
N GLN A 103 15.50 11.63 -19.68
CA GLN A 103 15.31 12.75 -18.77
C GLN A 103 14.01 13.50 -19.13
N PRO A 104 13.22 13.94 -18.13
CA PRO A 104 12.05 14.76 -18.37
C PRO A 104 12.47 16.14 -18.85
N VAL A 105 11.66 16.74 -19.74
CA VAL A 105 11.80 18.17 -20.03
C VAL A 105 11.54 19.00 -18.76
N ARG A 106 12.12 20.21 -18.69
CA ARG A 106 12.09 21.06 -17.47
C ARG A 106 10.68 21.29 -16.92
N SER A 107 9.68 21.46 -17.79
CA SER A 107 8.27 21.62 -17.42
C SER A 107 7.65 20.38 -16.76
N GLN A 108 8.16 19.19 -17.04
CA GLN A 108 7.68 17.90 -16.51
C GLN A 108 8.50 17.40 -15.32
N ARG A 109 9.58 18.09 -14.93
CA ARG A 109 10.51 17.66 -13.87
C ARG A 109 9.79 17.38 -12.55
N ARG A 110 8.83 18.23 -12.15
CA ARG A 110 8.07 18.05 -10.89
C ARG A 110 7.24 16.77 -10.86
N SER A 111 6.51 16.48 -11.94
CA SER A 111 5.69 15.26 -12.00
C SER A 111 6.56 14.01 -12.14
N TRP A 112 7.69 14.10 -12.84
CA TRP A 112 8.68 13.02 -12.89
C TRP A 112 9.28 12.75 -11.50
N LEU A 113 9.68 13.79 -10.76
CA LEU A 113 10.23 13.65 -9.41
C LEU A 113 9.25 12.95 -8.47
N SER A 114 7.98 13.39 -8.46
CA SER A 114 6.93 12.74 -7.67
C SER A 114 6.85 11.25 -7.97
N LYS A 115 6.74 10.88 -9.26
CA LYS A 115 6.66 9.47 -9.67
C LYS A 115 7.89 8.67 -9.23
N LYS A 116 9.09 9.25 -9.30
CA LYS A 116 10.31 8.56 -8.87
C LYS A 116 10.39 8.40 -7.36
N GLN A 117 9.90 9.38 -6.60
CA GLN A 117 9.78 9.28 -5.15
C GLN A 117 8.78 8.17 -4.78
N ASP A 118 7.63 8.12 -5.45
CA ASP A 118 6.61 7.08 -5.23
C ASP A 118 7.18 5.68 -5.48
N ILE A 119 7.95 5.50 -6.57
CA ILE A 119 8.65 4.24 -6.87
C ILE A 119 9.67 3.89 -5.78
N CYS A 120 10.49 4.85 -5.33
CA CYS A 120 11.48 4.59 -4.28
C CYS A 120 10.79 4.15 -2.98
N GLN A 121 9.71 4.82 -2.60
CA GLN A 121 8.92 4.49 -1.41
C GLN A 121 8.27 3.11 -1.54
N MET A 122 7.72 2.79 -2.70
CA MET A 122 7.15 1.47 -2.94
C MET A 122 8.21 0.37 -2.86
N ILE A 123 9.38 0.53 -3.49
CA ILE A 123 10.47 -0.45 -3.39
C ILE A 123 10.91 -0.60 -1.92
N LYS A 124 11.01 0.50 -1.19
CA LYS A 124 11.40 0.48 0.22
C LYS A 124 10.41 -0.31 1.08
N ASP A 125 9.12 -0.10 0.88
CA ASP A 125 8.08 -0.89 1.55
C ASP A 125 8.28 -2.38 1.27
N MET A 126 8.51 -2.76 0.01
CA MET A 126 8.71 -4.16 -0.40
C MET A 126 9.97 -4.79 0.20
N VAL A 127 11.10 -4.07 0.19
CA VAL A 127 12.37 -4.55 0.75
C VAL A 127 12.28 -4.68 2.28
N ALA A 128 11.63 -3.73 2.96
CA ALA A 128 11.40 -3.82 4.40
C ALA A 128 10.57 -5.07 4.79
N VAL A 129 9.61 -5.48 3.94
CA VAL A 129 8.90 -6.76 4.14
C VAL A 129 9.86 -7.93 4.09
N SER A 130 10.76 -7.96 3.10
CA SER A 130 11.71 -9.06 2.98
C SER A 130 12.66 -9.18 4.19
N GLU A 131 13.05 -8.05 4.81
CA GLU A 131 14.01 -8.03 5.95
C GLU A 131 13.37 -8.62 7.19
N SER A 132 12.09 -8.32 7.41
CA SER A 132 11.30 -8.91 8.48
C SER A 132 11.03 -10.42 8.34
N THR A 133 11.36 -11.02 7.19
CA THR A 133 11.10 -12.44 6.87
C THR A 133 12.35 -13.33 6.82
N ASN A 134 13.49 -12.87 7.36
CA ASN A 134 14.76 -13.62 7.32
C ASN A 134 15.17 -14.06 5.90
N TRP A 135 14.88 -13.27 4.87
CA TRP A 135 15.27 -13.58 3.48
C TRP A 135 14.76 -14.94 2.97
N SER A 136 13.74 -15.53 3.61
CA SER A 136 13.00 -16.65 3.03
C SER A 136 12.56 -16.23 1.63
N THR A 137 13.00 -16.97 0.62
CA THR A 137 12.81 -16.69 -0.82
C THR A 137 11.35 -16.71 -1.27
N ARG A 138 10.42 -16.82 -0.32
CA ARG A 138 8.99 -16.52 -0.45
C ARG A 138 8.59 -15.71 0.78
N SER A 139 8.31 -14.42 0.63
CA SER A 139 7.54 -13.70 1.63
C SER A 139 6.18 -14.39 1.72
N SER A 140 5.89 -15.01 2.86
CA SER A 140 4.60 -15.67 3.04
C SER A 140 3.48 -14.62 2.95
N THR A 141 2.26 -15.03 2.61
CA THR A 141 1.12 -14.11 2.55
C THR A 141 0.94 -13.37 3.88
N GLU A 142 1.27 -14.02 5.01
CA GLU A 142 1.24 -13.42 6.34
C GLU A 142 2.27 -12.29 6.50
N ALA A 143 3.46 -12.42 5.89
CA ALA A 143 4.45 -11.34 5.90
C ALA A 143 3.99 -10.15 5.06
N LYS A 144 3.48 -10.42 3.85
CA LYS A 144 2.86 -9.41 2.98
C LYS A 144 1.71 -8.70 3.69
N TYR A 145 0.89 -9.43 4.43
CA TYR A 145 -0.19 -8.90 5.24
C TYR A 145 0.33 -7.97 6.35
N LYS A 146 1.27 -8.44 7.17
CA LYS A 146 1.86 -7.66 8.27
C LYS A 146 2.48 -6.35 7.78
N ALA A 147 3.08 -6.37 6.59
CA ALA A 147 3.66 -5.18 5.99
C ALA A 147 2.65 -4.10 5.59
N LEU A 148 1.38 -4.47 5.35
CA LEU A 148 0.32 -3.49 5.10
C LEU A 148 -0.01 -2.69 6.36
N ARG A 149 0.43 -3.11 7.56
CA ARG A 149 0.22 -2.39 8.83
C ARG A 149 -1.24 -1.98 9.06
N CYS A 150 -2.16 -2.79 8.54
CA CYS A 150 -3.58 -2.59 8.62
C CYS A 150 -4.27 -3.93 8.83
N ARG A 151 -5.46 -3.86 9.39
CA ARG A 151 -6.32 -5.01 9.55
C ARG A 151 -7.35 -5.04 8.41
N LEU A 152 -7.45 -6.18 7.75
CA LEU A 152 -8.38 -6.41 6.65
C LEU A 152 -9.33 -7.56 7.00
N ASP A 153 -10.60 -7.24 7.24
CA ASP A 153 -11.64 -8.23 7.48
C ASP A 153 -12.58 -8.29 6.27
N GLY A 154 -12.64 -9.43 5.58
CA GLY A 154 -13.62 -9.65 4.51
C GLY A 154 -15.04 -9.78 5.07
N LEU A 155 -15.98 -8.98 4.57
CA LEU A 155 -17.38 -9.02 4.96
C LEU A 155 -18.15 -10.08 4.16
N GLN A 156 -19.09 -10.74 4.80
CA GLN A 156 -20.01 -11.66 4.17
C GLN A 156 -21.19 -10.90 3.53
N ILE A 157 -21.75 -11.44 2.46
CA ILE A 157 -22.93 -10.85 1.78
C ILE A 157 -24.13 -10.73 2.73
N THR A 158 -24.20 -11.59 3.75
CA THR A 158 -25.23 -11.59 4.78
C THR A 158 -25.06 -10.46 5.81
N ASP A 159 -23.86 -9.88 5.92
CA ASP A 159 -23.56 -8.83 6.88
C ASP A 159 -24.32 -7.55 6.55
N THR A 160 -24.84 -6.88 7.59
CA THR A 160 -25.57 -5.63 7.44
C THR A 160 -24.72 -4.54 6.79
N GLU A 161 -23.45 -4.44 7.18
CA GLU A 161 -22.50 -3.46 6.64
C GLU A 161 -22.25 -3.69 5.14
N TYR A 162 -22.13 -4.96 4.71
CA TYR A 162 -22.03 -5.30 3.29
C TYR A 162 -23.22 -4.75 2.50
N LYS A 163 -24.44 -5.01 2.97
CA LYS A 163 -25.67 -4.58 2.29
C LYS A 163 -25.77 -3.07 2.21
N GLN A 164 -25.41 -2.36 3.29
CA GLN A 164 -25.38 -0.90 3.33
C GLN A 164 -24.40 -0.31 2.32
N ILE A 165 -23.18 -0.86 2.22
CA ILE A 165 -22.18 -0.42 1.24
C ILE A 165 -22.67 -0.69 -0.19
N ASN A 166 -23.24 -1.87 -0.43
CA ASN A 166 -23.80 -2.23 -1.74
C ASN A 166 -24.92 -1.28 -2.17
N GLU A 167 -25.87 -1.00 -1.28
CA GLU A 167 -26.93 -0.02 -1.53
C GLU A 167 -26.37 1.39 -1.75
N HIS A 168 -25.41 1.83 -0.95
CA HIS A 168 -24.79 3.15 -1.09
C HIS A 168 -24.10 3.33 -2.45
N ILE A 169 -23.41 2.30 -2.95
CA ILE A 169 -22.79 2.31 -4.28
C ILE A 169 -23.87 2.39 -5.36
N ILE A 170 -24.86 1.50 -5.34
CA ILE A 170 -25.93 1.45 -6.34
C ILE A 170 -26.69 2.79 -6.41
N GLN A 171 -27.03 3.38 -5.27
CA GLN A 171 -27.72 4.67 -5.19
C GLN A 171 -26.87 5.85 -5.70
N SER A 172 -25.55 5.72 -5.66
CA SER A 172 -24.62 6.74 -6.12
C SER A 172 -24.35 6.69 -7.63
N LEU A 173 -24.76 5.61 -8.31
CA LEU A 173 -24.61 5.47 -9.76
C LEU A 173 -25.57 6.39 -10.51
N LYS A 174 -25.04 7.09 -11.53
CA LYS A 174 -25.84 7.94 -12.41
C LYS A 174 -26.53 7.11 -13.47
N GLN A 175 -27.64 7.62 -14.00
CA GLN A 175 -28.32 7.01 -15.15
C GLN A 175 -27.34 6.84 -16.32
N GLY A 176 -27.28 5.64 -16.90
CA GLY A 176 -26.35 5.29 -17.98
C GLY A 176 -24.95 4.86 -17.53
N SER A 177 -24.70 4.74 -16.22
CA SER A 177 -23.45 4.12 -15.74
C SER A 177 -23.40 2.64 -16.13
N PRO A 178 -22.20 2.09 -16.40
CA PRO A 178 -22.05 0.65 -16.61
C PRO A 178 -22.50 -0.12 -15.37
N GLU A 179 -22.99 -1.34 -15.59
CA GLU A 179 -23.38 -2.23 -14.50
C GLU A 179 -22.15 -2.60 -13.66
N ILE A 180 -22.25 -2.36 -12.35
CA ILE A 180 -21.20 -2.70 -11.39
C ILE A 180 -21.70 -3.86 -10.54
N SER A 181 -20.94 -4.94 -10.51
CA SER A 181 -21.14 -6.05 -9.58
C SER A 181 -20.06 -6.01 -8.51
N ILE A 182 -20.47 -5.99 -7.24
CA ILE A 182 -19.54 -6.01 -6.10
C ILE A 182 -19.15 -7.46 -5.82
N SER A 183 -17.90 -7.80 -6.07
CA SER A 183 -17.39 -9.16 -5.82
C SER A 183 -17.07 -9.39 -4.34
N ASN A 184 -16.42 -8.44 -3.69
CA ASN A 184 -15.97 -8.53 -2.31
C ASN A 184 -16.05 -7.16 -1.63
N VAL A 185 -16.31 -7.14 -0.32
CA VAL A 185 -16.20 -5.95 0.53
C VAL A 185 -15.27 -6.27 1.68
N PHE A 186 -14.33 -5.38 1.95
CA PHE A 186 -13.37 -5.52 3.04
C PHE A 186 -13.49 -4.34 3.98
N CYS A 187 -13.58 -4.63 5.27
CA CYS A 187 -13.44 -3.62 6.30
C CYS A 187 -11.94 -3.39 6.56
N VAL A 188 -11.48 -2.17 6.35
CA VAL A 188 -10.09 -1.77 6.55
C VAL A 188 -9.99 -1.00 7.87
N HIS A 189 -9.07 -1.41 8.74
CA HIS A 189 -8.76 -0.69 9.97
C HIS A 189 -7.27 -0.37 10.04
N ARG A 190 -6.97 0.91 10.30
CA ARG A 190 -5.61 1.44 10.42
C ARG A 190 -5.52 2.22 11.72
N GLN A 191 -4.75 1.72 12.68
CA GLN A 191 -4.69 2.31 14.02
C GLN A 191 -4.22 3.77 14.00
N VAL A 192 -3.27 4.10 13.11
CA VAL A 192 -2.78 5.47 12.93
C VAL A 192 -3.88 6.42 12.43
N GLU A 193 -4.83 5.95 11.63
CA GLU A 193 -5.95 6.76 11.18
C GLU A 193 -6.97 6.96 12.29
N GLU A 194 -7.30 5.90 13.03
CA GLU A 194 -8.24 5.97 14.18
C GLU A 194 -7.76 6.97 15.24
N ASP A 195 -6.45 6.99 15.53
CA ASP A 195 -5.83 7.90 16.51
C ASP A 195 -5.81 9.36 16.04
N ASN A 196 -5.65 9.60 14.74
CA ASN A 196 -5.54 10.95 14.17
C ASN A 196 -6.87 11.49 13.62
N PHE A 197 -7.92 10.67 13.56
CA PHE A 197 -9.19 11.06 12.99
C PHE A 197 -9.89 12.11 13.87
N ARG A 198 -10.20 13.27 13.26
CA ARG A 198 -10.85 14.41 13.92
C ARG A 198 -12.36 14.17 14.10
N LYS A 199 -12.68 13.36 15.11
CA LYS A 199 -14.06 13.02 15.50
C LYS A 199 -14.90 14.21 15.94
N ASP A 200 -14.27 15.33 16.28
CA ASP A 200 -14.89 16.58 16.70
C ASP A 200 -15.44 17.41 15.52
N LEU A 201 -14.89 17.23 14.31
CA LEU A 201 -15.32 18.01 13.15
C LEU A 201 -16.66 17.50 12.59
N ARG A 202 -17.50 18.44 12.15
CA ARG A 202 -18.83 18.17 11.55
C ARG A 202 -19.05 19.06 10.32
N PRO A 203 -19.77 18.57 9.29
CA PRO A 203 -20.36 17.23 9.18
C PRO A 203 -19.35 16.14 8.79
N GLN A 204 -19.59 14.90 9.21
CA GLN A 204 -18.84 13.72 8.75
C GLN A 204 -19.61 13.05 7.61
N LYS A 205 -18.90 12.65 6.56
CA LYS A 205 -19.48 11.99 5.38
C LYS A 205 -18.58 10.86 4.90
N LEU A 206 -19.19 9.77 4.46
CA LEU A 206 -18.53 8.72 3.71
C LEU A 206 -18.38 9.18 2.25
N LEU A 207 -17.20 9.03 1.68
CA LEU A 207 -16.88 9.45 0.31
C LEU A 207 -16.15 8.32 -0.44
N PHE A 208 -16.29 8.29 -1.75
CA PHE A 208 -15.58 7.35 -2.61
C PHE A 208 -14.18 7.85 -2.96
N HIS A 209 -13.22 6.93 -2.95
CA HIS A 209 -11.89 7.11 -3.50
C HIS A 209 -11.54 5.90 -4.37
N ALA A 210 -10.95 6.17 -5.53
CA ALA A 210 -10.48 5.14 -6.44
C ALA A 210 -9.02 5.40 -6.82
N SER A 211 -8.24 4.33 -6.88
CA SER A 211 -6.83 4.36 -7.27
C SER A 211 -6.51 3.15 -8.14
N LYS A 212 -5.36 3.17 -8.81
CA LYS A 212 -4.88 2.00 -9.56
C LYS A 212 -4.46 0.89 -8.59
N VAL A 213 -4.61 -0.36 -8.98
CA VAL A 213 -4.36 -1.52 -8.10
C VAL A 213 -2.94 -1.53 -7.53
N GLN A 214 -1.93 -1.20 -8.35
CA GLN A 214 -0.53 -1.10 -7.92
C GLN A 214 -0.28 -0.15 -6.73
N ASN A 215 -1.15 0.85 -6.53
CA ASN A 215 -0.99 1.85 -5.49
C ASN A 215 -1.48 1.35 -4.12
N PHE A 216 -2.31 0.30 -4.09
CA PHE A 216 -2.98 -0.13 -2.85
C PHE A 216 -2.00 -0.67 -1.80
N VAL A 217 -0.88 -1.28 -2.20
CA VAL A 217 0.18 -1.65 -1.24
C VAL A 217 0.65 -0.41 -0.47
N GLY A 218 0.94 0.68 -1.18
CA GLY A 218 1.40 1.94 -0.59
C GLY A 218 0.32 2.72 0.17
N ILE A 219 -0.96 2.61 -0.22
CA ILE A 219 -2.10 3.25 0.46
C ILE A 219 -2.40 2.54 1.78
N LEU A 220 -2.28 1.21 1.82
CA LEU A 220 -2.56 0.44 3.03
C LEU A 220 -1.39 0.53 4.02
N SER A 221 -0.14 0.47 3.53
CA SER A 221 1.08 0.48 4.35
C SER A 221 1.40 1.82 5.04
N ARG A 222 0.90 2.96 4.52
CA ARG A 222 1.28 4.33 4.95
C ARG A 222 0.09 5.27 5.08
#